data_AF-A0A7C9D7Z9-F1
#
_entry.id   AF-A0A7C9D7Z9-F1
#
_cell.length_a   1.000
_cell.length_b   1.000
_cell.length_c   1.000
_cell.angle_alpha   90.00
_cell.angle_beta   90.00
_cell.angle_gamma   90.00
#
_symmetry.space_group_name_H-M   'P 1'
#
loop_
_entity.id
_entity.type
_entity.pdbx_description
1 polymer ?
#
loop_
_entity_poly.entity_id
_entity_poly.type
_entity_poly.pdbx_seq_one_letter_code
_entity_poly.pdbx_strand_id
1 'polypeptide(L)'
;GLDGSVWFASEMKALSDDCERFIAFPPGHIYSSKQGGLRRWYNPPWYSEEIPSTPYDRMVLREAFERAVVKRLMTDVPFGVLLSGGLDSSLVAAVASRHLAESEGAYQWGSQLHSFCIGLKGS
;
A
#
# COMPACT_ATOMS: atom_id res chain seq x y z
N GLY A 1 5.47 8.00 27.12
CA GLY A 1 4.72 7.92 28.38
C GLY A 1 5.06 9.09 29.28
N LEU A 2 4.31 9.23 30.37
CA LEU A 2 4.51 10.22 31.43
C LEU A 2 5.91 10.13 32.09
N ASP A 3 6.54 8.98 32.00
CA ASP A 3 7.88 8.64 32.48
C ASP A 3 9.01 8.98 31.49
N GLY A 4 8.70 9.62 30.35
CA GLY A 4 9.66 9.94 29.30
C GLY A 4 9.99 8.78 28.36
N SER A 5 9.32 7.64 28.48
CA SER A 5 9.46 6.51 27.55
C SER A 5 8.90 6.83 26.15
N VAL A 6 9.44 6.16 25.12
CA VAL A 6 9.00 6.32 23.72
C VAL A 6 8.18 5.10 23.29
N TRP A 7 6.99 5.35 22.74
CA TRP A 7 5.99 4.34 22.40
C TRP A 7 5.71 4.36 20.89
N PHE A 8 5.41 3.19 20.33
CA PHE A 8 5.02 3.03 18.92
C PHE A 8 3.77 2.18 18.83
N ALA A 9 2.83 2.57 17.98
CA ALA A 9 1.66 1.79 17.65
C ALA A 9 1.25 2.06 16.19
N SER A 10 0.59 1.10 15.56
CA SER A 10 0.02 1.27 14.23
C SER A 10 -1.10 2.31 14.21
N GLU A 11 -1.80 2.47 15.33
CA GLU A 11 -2.94 3.36 15.45
C GLU A 11 -2.91 4.13 16.77
N MET A 12 -3.35 5.40 16.71
CA MET A 12 -3.35 6.33 17.82
C MET A 12 -4.17 5.85 19.03
N LYS A 13 -5.24 5.08 18.80
CA LYS A 13 -6.11 4.57 19.88
C LYS A 13 -5.39 3.69 20.91
N ALA A 14 -4.25 3.11 20.54
CA ALA A 14 -3.44 2.32 21.48
C ALA A 14 -2.53 3.19 22.37
N LEU A 15 -2.46 4.50 22.11
CA LEU A 15 -1.58 5.44 22.80
C LEU A 15 -2.35 6.56 23.50
N SER A 16 -3.62 6.79 23.14
CA SER A 16 -4.38 7.98 23.54
C SER A 16 -4.54 8.13 25.06
N ASP A 17 -4.56 7.02 25.78
CA ASP A 17 -4.87 7.01 27.22
C ASP A 17 -3.61 7.23 28.08
N ASP A 18 -2.43 6.84 27.57
CA ASP A 18 -1.17 6.80 28.33
C ASP A 18 -0.10 7.78 27.82
N CYS A 19 -0.29 8.40 26.65
CA CYS A 19 0.65 9.35 26.05
C CYS A 19 0.03 10.74 25.90
N GLU A 20 0.58 11.73 26.62
CA GLU A 20 0.17 13.13 26.50
C GLU A 20 0.49 13.73 25.12
N ARG A 21 1.54 13.24 24.47
CA ARG A 21 2.00 13.72 23.16
C ARG A 21 2.24 12.53 22.25
N PHE A 22 1.61 12.56 21.10
CA PHE A 22 1.83 11.62 20.02
C PHE A 22 1.84 12.38 18.69
N ILE A 23 2.57 11.82 17.73
CA ILE A 23 2.66 12.32 16.36
C ILE A 23 2.45 11.14 15.41
N ALA A 24 1.98 11.42 14.21
CA ALA A 24 2.07 10.42 13.14
C ALA A 24 3.54 10.12 12.86
N PHE A 25 3.89 8.83 12.82
CA PHE A 25 5.24 8.43 12.43
C PHE A 25 5.47 8.83 10.96
N PRO A 26 6.45 9.69 10.65
CA PRO A 26 6.57 10.25 9.31
C PRO A 26 6.99 9.17 8.29
N PRO A 27 6.38 9.13 7.09
CA PRO A 27 6.71 8.14 6.07
C PRO A 27 8.18 8.26 5.64
N GLY A 28 8.82 7.13 5.32
CA GLY A 28 10.22 7.11 4.89
C GLY A 28 11.24 7.46 5.98
N HIS A 29 10.83 7.51 7.25
CA HIS A 29 11.73 7.71 8.39
C HIS A 29 12.00 6.42 9.15
N ILE A 30 13.07 6.44 9.94
CA ILE A 30 13.39 5.44 10.96
C ILE A 30 13.58 6.16 12.29
N TYR A 31 13.30 5.47 13.39
CA TYR A 31 13.65 5.92 14.72
C TYR A 31 14.86 5.13 15.22
N SER A 32 15.84 5.81 15.81
CA SER A 32 16.98 5.17 16.46
C SER A 32 17.18 5.74 17.86
N SER A 33 17.07 4.88 18.87
CA SER A 33 17.37 5.27 20.26
C SER A 33 18.85 5.61 20.46
N LYS A 34 19.76 4.95 19.72
CA LYS A 34 21.20 5.23 19.75
C LYS A 34 21.57 6.57 19.13
N GLN A 35 20.90 6.97 18.06
CA GLN A 35 21.13 8.25 17.37
C GLN A 35 20.16 9.35 17.83
N GLY A 36 19.34 9.07 18.84
CA GLY A 36 18.55 10.07 19.55
C GLY A 36 17.32 10.59 18.83
N GLY A 37 16.74 9.86 17.85
CA GLY A 37 15.48 10.31 17.26
C GLY A 37 15.09 9.77 15.90
N LEU A 38 14.12 10.47 15.31
CA LEU A 38 13.61 10.25 13.95
C LEU A 38 14.57 10.81 12.92
N ARG A 39 14.85 10.03 11.87
CA ARG A 39 15.65 10.45 10.72
C ARG A 39 15.02 9.92 9.44
N ARG A 40 14.99 10.74 8.39
CA ARG A 40 14.61 10.29 7.05
C ARG A 40 15.64 9.28 6.54
N TRP A 41 15.18 8.08 6.21
CA TRP A 41 16.04 7.01 5.67
C TRP A 41 15.90 6.90 4.15
N TYR A 42 14.70 7.18 3.62
CA TYR A 42 14.39 7.06 2.20
C TYR A 42 14.12 8.44 1.60
N ASN A 43 14.86 8.77 0.54
CA ASN A 43 14.67 9.97 -0.26
C ASN A 43 14.66 9.59 -1.74
N PRO A 44 13.50 9.27 -2.32
CA PRO A 44 13.42 8.82 -3.70
C PRO A 44 13.73 9.96 -4.68
N PRO A 45 14.31 9.68 -5.86
CA PRO A 45 14.58 10.71 -6.87
C PRO A 45 13.32 11.46 -7.31
N TRP A 46 12.17 10.79 -7.36
CA TRP A 46 10.88 11.40 -7.71
C TRP A 46 10.30 12.33 -6.64
N TYR A 47 10.94 12.43 -5.47
CA TYR A 47 10.58 13.40 -4.43
C TYR A 47 11.05 14.82 -4.76
N SER A 48 11.95 14.97 -5.74
CA SER A 48 12.36 16.27 -6.27
C SER A 48 11.18 16.99 -6.92
N GLU A 49 11.11 18.32 -6.79
CA GLU A 49 10.13 19.17 -7.50
C GLU A 49 10.54 19.44 -8.96
N GLU A 50 11.66 18.88 -9.41
CA GLU A 50 12.12 18.99 -10.78
C GLU A 50 11.16 18.31 -11.76
N ILE A 51 10.83 19.02 -12.85
CA ILE A 51 10.00 18.48 -13.92
C ILE A 51 10.82 17.41 -14.67
N PRO A 52 10.33 16.15 -14.76
CA PRO A 52 11.06 15.08 -15.43
C PRO A 52 11.19 15.37 -16.94
N SER A 53 12.37 15.13 -17.48
CA SER A 53 12.68 15.29 -18.91
C SER A 53 12.62 13.98 -19.71
N THR A 54 12.42 12.85 -19.04
CA THR A 54 12.32 11.53 -19.67
C THR A 54 11.11 11.48 -20.61
N PRO A 55 11.27 11.07 -21.88
CA PRO A 55 10.15 10.89 -22.79
C PRO A 55 9.10 9.92 -22.25
N TYR A 56 7.83 10.23 -22.48
CA TYR A 56 6.73 9.35 -22.10
C TYR A 56 6.74 8.06 -22.94
N ASP A 57 6.74 6.92 -22.25
CA ASP A 57 6.51 5.61 -22.85
C ASP A 57 5.39 4.86 -22.12
N ARG A 58 4.29 4.63 -22.86
CA ARG A 58 3.11 3.93 -22.36
C ARG A 58 3.40 2.47 -21.98
N MET A 59 4.36 1.81 -22.61
CA MET A 59 4.70 0.42 -22.34
C MET A 59 5.42 0.30 -21.01
N VAL A 60 6.39 1.19 -20.74
CA VAL A 60 7.08 1.25 -19.45
C VAL A 60 6.09 1.43 -18.30
N LEU A 61 5.13 2.35 -18.44
CA LEU A 61 4.09 2.57 -17.44
C LEU A 61 3.21 1.34 -17.24
N ARG A 62 2.72 0.75 -18.33
CA ARG A 62 1.85 -0.43 -18.28
C ARG A 62 2.54 -1.59 -17.58
N GLU A 63 3.77 -1.91 -17.97
CA GLU A 63 4.50 -3.03 -17.38
C GLU A 63 4.86 -2.76 -15.91
N ALA A 64 5.24 -1.54 -15.56
CA ALA A 64 5.51 -1.17 -14.17
C ALA A 64 4.25 -1.32 -13.31
N PHE A 65 3.09 -0.91 -13.83
CA PHE A 65 1.79 -1.10 -13.18
C PHE A 65 1.44 -2.59 -13.03
N GLU A 66 1.51 -3.36 -14.11
CA GLU A 66 1.20 -4.80 -14.08
C GLU A 66 2.12 -5.55 -13.09
N ARG A 67 3.44 -5.27 -13.12
CA ARG A 67 4.39 -5.83 -12.15
C ARG A 67 4.07 -5.43 -10.70
N ALA A 68 3.63 -4.19 -10.46
CA ALA A 68 3.28 -3.74 -9.13
C ALA A 68 2.04 -4.45 -8.58
N VAL A 69 1.04 -4.75 -9.43
CA VAL A 69 -0.13 -5.54 -9.06
C VAL A 69 0.26 -6.99 -8.80
N VAL A 70 0.97 -7.64 -9.72
CA VAL A 70 1.41 -9.04 -9.59
C VAL A 70 2.23 -9.27 -8.32
N LYS A 71 3.15 -8.36 -7.99
CA LYS A 71 3.94 -8.41 -6.75
C LYS A 71 3.07 -8.47 -5.48
N ARG A 72 1.84 -7.95 -5.52
CA ARG A 72 0.91 -7.88 -4.38
C ARG A 72 -0.15 -9.00 -4.40
N LEU A 73 -0.09 -9.94 -5.35
CA LEU A 73 -0.94 -11.13 -5.37
C LEU A 73 -0.39 -12.28 -4.52
N MET A 74 0.83 -12.16 -4.00
CA MET A 74 1.45 -13.16 -3.12
C MET A 74 0.74 -13.17 -1.77
N THR A 75 0.04 -14.26 -1.46
CA THR A 75 -0.69 -14.46 -0.20
C THR A 75 -0.92 -15.95 0.06
N ASP A 76 -0.91 -16.33 1.33
CA ASP A 76 -1.20 -17.70 1.78
C ASP A 76 -2.70 -17.89 2.11
N VAL A 77 -3.49 -16.82 1.99
CA VAL A 77 -4.93 -16.80 2.30
C VAL A 77 -5.75 -16.22 1.13
N PRO A 78 -7.04 -16.60 1.00
CA PRO A 78 -7.94 -15.98 0.03
C PRO A 78 -8.00 -14.47 0.18
N PHE A 79 -8.06 -13.76 -0.95
CA PHE A 79 -8.17 -12.30 -1.00
C PHE A 79 -9.21 -11.87 -2.02
N GLY A 80 -9.59 -10.59 -1.96
CA GLY A 80 -10.50 -9.98 -2.92
C GLY A 80 -10.02 -8.60 -3.37
N VAL A 81 -10.74 -8.01 -4.30
CA VAL A 81 -10.50 -6.65 -4.80
C VAL A 81 -11.69 -5.75 -4.50
N LEU A 82 -11.40 -4.49 -4.20
CA LEU A 82 -12.41 -3.44 -4.14
C LEU A 82 -12.61 -2.87 -5.55
N LEU A 83 -13.83 -2.93 -6.07
CA LEU A 83 -14.18 -2.52 -7.43
C LEU A 83 -15.29 -1.47 -7.38
N SER A 84 -14.93 -0.19 -7.54
CA SER A 84 -15.89 0.90 -7.50
C SER A 84 -16.57 1.18 -8.83
N GLY A 85 -16.08 0.57 -9.92
CA GLY A 85 -16.44 0.91 -11.30
C GLY A 85 -15.64 2.09 -11.88
N GLY A 86 -14.83 2.77 -11.07
CA GLY A 86 -13.87 3.77 -11.53
C GLY A 86 -12.65 3.15 -12.23
N LEU A 87 -11.95 3.96 -13.02
CA LEU A 87 -10.80 3.54 -13.84
C LEU A 87 -9.73 2.79 -13.03
N ASP A 88 -9.28 3.37 -11.91
CA ASP A 88 -8.15 2.84 -11.14
C ASP A 88 -8.46 1.45 -10.56
N SER A 89 -9.61 1.31 -9.89
CA SER A 89 -10.05 0.04 -9.31
C SER A 89 -10.27 -1.02 -10.38
N SER A 90 -10.80 -0.62 -11.55
CA SER A 90 -11.04 -1.51 -12.68
C SER A 90 -9.74 -2.01 -13.30
N LEU A 91 -8.71 -1.16 -13.42
CA LEU A 91 -7.39 -1.56 -13.92
C LEU A 91 -6.71 -2.55 -12.96
N VAL A 92 -6.74 -2.29 -11.65
CA VAL A 92 -6.16 -3.21 -10.65
C VAL A 92 -6.90 -4.56 -10.68
N ALA A 93 -8.24 -4.54 -10.67
CA ALA A 93 -9.05 -5.75 -10.71
C ALA A 93 -8.82 -6.58 -11.99
N ALA A 94 -8.73 -5.92 -13.15
CA ALA A 94 -8.49 -6.58 -14.43
C ALA A 94 -7.12 -7.27 -14.48
N VAL A 95 -6.07 -6.61 -13.98
CA VAL A 95 -4.72 -7.21 -13.90
C VAL A 95 -4.69 -8.34 -12.88
N ALA A 96 -5.26 -8.13 -11.69
CA ALA A 96 -5.33 -9.16 -10.65
C ALA A 96 -6.06 -10.41 -11.15
N SER A 97 -7.23 -10.25 -11.80
CA SER A 97 -8.00 -11.37 -12.36
C SER A 97 -7.23 -12.13 -13.44
N ARG A 98 -6.44 -11.43 -14.27
CA ARG A 98 -5.67 -12.04 -15.35
C ARG A 98 -4.54 -12.93 -14.81
N HIS A 99 -3.85 -12.46 -13.77
CA HIS A 99 -2.68 -13.15 -13.23
C HIS A 99 -2.98 -14.07 -12.05
N LEU A 100 -4.18 -13.99 -11.45
CA LEU A 100 -4.57 -14.89 -10.37
C LEU A 100 -4.51 -16.35 -10.82
N ALA A 101 -4.97 -16.67 -12.03
CA ALA A 101 -4.94 -18.04 -12.56
C ALA A 101 -3.53 -18.66 -12.64
N GLU A 102 -2.49 -17.82 -12.67
CA GLU A 102 -1.08 -18.22 -12.76
C GLU A 102 -0.36 -18.16 -11.41
N SER A 103 -1.04 -17.74 -10.33
CA SER A 103 -0.42 -17.58 -9.01
C SER A 103 -0.50 -18.84 -8.15
N GLU A 104 0.42 -18.99 -7.20
CA GLU A 104 0.38 -20.10 -6.22
C GLU A 104 -0.92 -20.12 -5.41
N GLY A 105 -1.49 -18.94 -5.14
CA GLY A 105 -2.76 -18.80 -4.44
C GLY A 105 -3.94 -19.45 -5.19
N ALA A 106 -3.94 -19.43 -6.53
CA ALA A 106 -4.99 -20.10 -7.30
C ALA A 106 -4.90 -21.62 -7.25
N TYR A 107 -3.70 -22.18 -7.11
CA TYR A 107 -3.52 -23.61 -6.93
C TYR A 107 -4.07 -24.08 -5.57
N GLN A 108 -3.91 -23.25 -4.53
CA GLN A 108 -4.34 -23.59 -3.17
C GLN A 108 -5.82 -23.28 -2.90
N TRP A 109 -6.34 -22.17 -3.44
CA TRP A 109 -7.65 -21.61 -3.06
C TRP A 109 -8.63 -21.43 -4.23
N GLY A 110 -8.23 -21.80 -5.44
CA GLY A 110 -9.01 -21.61 -6.66
C GLY A 110 -8.74 -20.26 -7.34
N SER A 111 -9.06 -20.19 -8.64
CA SER A 111 -8.75 -19.03 -9.50
C SER A 111 -9.85 -17.95 -9.52
N GLN A 112 -10.90 -18.08 -8.71
CA GLN A 112 -12.00 -17.12 -8.69
C GLN A 112 -11.65 -15.90 -7.82
N LEU A 113 -11.54 -14.74 -8.46
CA LEU A 113 -11.34 -13.47 -7.76
C LEU A 113 -12.70 -12.90 -7.29
N HIS A 114 -12.86 -12.73 -5.97
CA HIS A 114 -14.01 -12.02 -5.42
C HIS A 114 -13.82 -10.51 -5.48
N SER A 115 -14.81 -9.80 -6.04
CA SER A 115 -14.84 -8.35 -6.06
C SER A 115 -15.96 -7.81 -5.17
N PHE A 116 -15.71 -6.67 -4.53
CA PHE A 116 -16.64 -6.02 -3.61
C PHE A 116 -16.82 -4.55 -4.01
N CYS A 117 -18.07 -4.10 -4.02
CA CYS A 117 -18.44 -2.70 -4.19
C CYS A 117 -19.37 -2.28 -3.06
N ILE A 118 -19.40 -0.98 -2.77
CA ILE A 118 -20.31 -0.39 -1.80
C ILE A 118 -20.95 0.86 -2.41
N GLY A 119 -22.26 0.97 -2.28
CA GLY A 119 -23.06 2.03 -2.85
C GLY A 119 -24.51 1.90 -2.40
N LEU A 120 -25.28 2.97 -2.60
CA LEU A 120 -26.73 2.90 -2.37
C LEU A 120 -27.37 2.09 -3.51
N LYS A 121 -28.51 1.44 -3.22
CA LYS A 121 -29.21 0.66 -4.25
C LYS A 121 -29.62 1.58 -5.41
N GLY A 122 -29.10 1.32 -6.61
CA GLY A 122 -29.43 2.06 -7.83
C GLY A 122 -28.55 3.28 -8.13
N SER A 123 -27.48 3.50 -7.34
CA SER A 123 -26.40 4.44 -7.71
C SER A 123 -25.44 3.82 -8.73
#